data_AF-A0A4U9XI49-F1
#
_entry.id   AF-A0A4U9XI49-F1
#
_cell.length_a   1.000
_cell.length_b   1.000
_cell.length_c   1.000
_cell.angle_alpha   90.00
_cell.angle_beta   90.00
_cell.angle_gamma   90.00
#
_symmetry.space_group_name_H-M   'P 1'
#
loop_
_entity.id
_entity.type
_entity.pdbx_description
1 polymer ?
#
loop_
_entity_poly.entity_id
_entity_poly.type
_entity_poly.pdbx_seq_one_letter_code
_entity_poly.pdbx_strand_id
1 'polypeptide(L)'
;MLENIGINLISSGICFLIGIFAANYRRIGLFVKSLMHRSEDIRFSIAYLYKIKIDDKYLLIKGSKIEQLQPVGGVYKVCSSFSTIERKLNIIFENKRGFYEKEDLRFCTKGKNISKVLNWFDSRENREVAVYREFYEEIIKNNILPIEVLSSMRIEFLKQIKPKMAYSKYFKKNEILLFDIYEIHLTNEYIDMIYKYVKEENDLIKLVDREDIEKECVDIRGKSFKIGAHSQYII
;
A
#
# COMPACT_ATOMS: atom_id res chain seq x y z
N MET A 1 -46.90 -24.63 11.47
CA MET A 1 -46.45 -23.26 11.86
C MET A 1 -45.08 -23.29 12.53
N LEU A 2 -44.87 -24.12 13.57
CA LEU A 2 -43.57 -24.30 14.24
C LEU A 2 -42.45 -24.86 13.33
N GLU A 3 -42.76 -25.79 12.43
CA GLU A 3 -41.78 -26.34 11.46
C GLU A 3 -41.25 -25.27 10.49
N ASN A 4 -42.11 -24.39 9.99
CA ASN A 4 -41.69 -23.27 9.12
C ASN A 4 -40.82 -22.26 9.86
N ILE A 5 -41.05 -22.05 11.16
CA ILE A 5 -40.20 -21.18 11.99
C ILE A 5 -38.81 -21.81 12.18
N GLY A 6 -38.74 -23.13 12.43
CA GLY A 6 -37.48 -23.85 12.56
C GLY A 6 -36.65 -23.85 11.27
N ILE A 7 -37.28 -24.09 10.11
CA ILE A 7 -36.64 -24.05 8.79
C ILE A 7 -36.11 -22.64 8.48
N ASN A 8 -36.90 -21.60 8.77
CA ASN A 8 -36.48 -20.22 8.55
C ASN A 8 -35.31 -19.79 9.45
N LEU A 9 -35.24 -20.29 10.70
CA LEU A 9 -34.11 -20.04 11.59
C LEU A 9 -32.83 -20.70 11.08
N ILE A 10 -32.91 -21.98 10.66
CA ILE A 10 -31.78 -22.73 10.10
C ILE A 10 -31.31 -22.07 8.80
N SER A 11 -32.24 -21.72 7.91
CA SER A 11 -31.91 -21.04 6.65
C SER A 11 -31.25 -19.68 6.90
N SER A 12 -31.75 -18.90 7.87
CA SER A 12 -31.14 -17.62 8.23
C SER A 12 -29.74 -17.79 8.82
N GLY A 13 -29.53 -18.81 9.66
CA GLY A 13 -28.22 -19.17 10.20
C GLY A 13 -27.23 -19.57 9.10
N ILE A 14 -27.66 -20.39 8.13
CA ILE A 14 -26.83 -20.78 6.98
C ILE A 14 -26.51 -19.56 6.10
N CYS A 15 -27.49 -18.72 5.78
CA CYS A 15 -27.26 -17.49 5.01
C CYS A 15 -26.32 -16.52 5.73
N PHE A 16 -26.41 -16.40 7.06
CA PHE A 16 -25.50 -15.60 7.87
C PHE A 16 -24.07 -16.15 7.82
N LEU A 17 -23.90 -17.48 7.96
CA LEU A 17 -22.60 -18.14 7.85
C LEU A 17 -22.00 -18.00 6.44
N ILE A 18 -22.81 -18.17 5.38
CA ILE A 18 -22.42 -17.93 3.99
C ILE A 18 -22.02 -16.47 3.81
N GLY A 19 -22.78 -15.52 4.37
CA GLY A 19 -22.47 -14.09 4.33
C GLY A 19 -21.13 -13.75 4.99
N ILE A 20 -20.85 -14.32 6.17
CA ILE A 20 -19.54 -14.17 6.84
C ILE A 20 -18.42 -14.77 5.98
N PHE A 21 -18.64 -15.97 5.42
CA PHE A 21 -17.63 -16.64 4.60
C PHE A 21 -17.38 -15.88 3.29
N ALA A 22 -18.42 -15.40 2.63
CA ALA A 22 -18.37 -14.58 1.42
C ALA A 22 -17.83 -13.17 1.67
N ALA A 23 -17.96 -12.62 2.89
CA ALA A 23 -17.29 -11.36 3.25
C ALA A 23 -15.79 -11.57 3.49
N ASN A 24 -15.39 -12.74 4.00
CA ASN A 24 -14.02 -13.03 4.41
C ASN A 24 -13.24 -13.93 3.44
N TYR A 25 -13.85 -14.38 2.34
CA TYR A 25 -13.22 -15.32 1.40
C TYR A 25 -11.89 -14.82 0.82
N ARG A 26 -11.77 -13.49 0.67
CA ARG A 26 -10.53 -12.83 0.23
C ARG A 26 -9.37 -13.05 1.20
N ARG A 27 -9.65 -13.38 2.47
CA ARG A 27 -8.65 -13.59 3.53
C ARG A 27 -8.48 -15.05 3.94
N ILE A 28 -9.29 -15.98 3.46
CA ILE A 28 -9.21 -17.41 3.81
C ILE A 28 -7.81 -17.99 3.57
N GLY A 29 -7.19 -17.67 2.43
CA GLY A 29 -5.83 -18.13 2.12
C GLY A 29 -4.81 -17.66 3.16
N LEU A 30 -4.91 -16.41 3.64
CA LEU A 30 -4.06 -15.90 4.70
C LEU A 30 -4.40 -16.50 6.06
N PHE A 31 -5.67 -16.81 6.32
CA PHE A 31 -6.08 -17.50 7.54
C PHE A 31 -5.45 -18.90 7.61
N VAL A 32 -5.52 -19.69 6.53
CA VAL A 32 -4.85 -21.00 6.46
C VAL A 32 -3.34 -20.86 6.69
N LYS A 33 -2.69 -19.90 6.00
CA LYS A 33 -1.26 -19.63 6.22
C LYS A 33 -0.94 -19.18 7.64
N SER A 34 -1.83 -18.46 8.32
CA SER A 34 -1.67 -18.05 9.72
C SER A 34 -1.65 -19.23 10.69
N LEU A 35 -2.33 -20.33 10.35
CA LEU A 35 -2.32 -21.58 11.10
C LEU A 35 -1.05 -22.40 10.80
N MET A 36 -0.64 -22.46 9.54
CA MET A 36 0.60 -23.16 9.13
C MET A 36 1.85 -22.52 9.73
N HIS A 37 1.94 -21.19 9.66
CA HIS A 37 3.10 -20.42 10.12
C HIS A 37 2.87 -19.79 11.50
N ARG A 38 2.08 -20.47 12.36
CA ARG A 38 1.55 -19.92 13.62
C ARG A 38 2.62 -19.31 14.55
N SER A 39 3.78 -19.97 14.65
CA SER A 39 4.89 -19.62 15.54
C SER A 39 6.03 -18.86 14.82
N GLU A 40 5.98 -18.77 13.50
CA GLU A 40 6.99 -18.07 12.71
C GLU A 40 6.80 -16.55 12.80
N ASP A 41 7.92 -15.82 12.69
CA ASP A 41 7.88 -14.36 12.53
C ASP A 41 7.56 -14.00 11.09
N ILE A 42 6.46 -13.28 10.92
CA ILE A 42 5.96 -12.81 9.64
C ILE A 42 6.20 -11.30 9.58
N ARG A 43 6.89 -10.86 8.51
CA ARG A 43 7.10 -9.44 8.23
C ARG A 43 5.83 -8.84 7.63
N PHE A 44 5.43 -7.67 8.09
CA PHE A 44 4.45 -6.81 7.47
C PHE A 44 5.13 -5.55 6.95
N SER A 45 4.73 -5.10 5.77
CA SER A 45 5.00 -3.76 5.27
C SER A 45 3.72 -3.21 4.69
N ILE A 46 3.21 -2.17 5.34
CA ILE A 46 1.88 -1.62 5.07
C ILE A 46 2.06 -0.22 4.50
N ALA A 47 1.69 -0.04 3.25
CA ALA A 47 1.97 1.17 2.48
C ALA A 47 0.74 1.65 1.71
N TYR A 48 0.82 2.88 1.22
CA TYR A 48 -0.08 3.40 0.21
C TYR A 48 0.72 3.89 -1.00
N LEU A 49 0.12 3.79 -2.18
CA LEU A 49 0.69 4.26 -3.44
C LEU A 49 -0.30 5.17 -4.14
N TYR A 50 0.22 6.21 -4.78
CA TYR A 50 -0.58 7.09 -5.62
C TYR A 50 -0.54 6.65 -7.08
N LYS A 51 -1.73 6.54 -7.67
CA LYS A 51 -1.92 6.64 -9.10
C LYS A 51 -2.07 8.12 -9.45
N ILE A 52 -1.09 8.68 -10.13
CA ILE A 52 -1.15 10.03 -10.69
C ILE A 52 -1.10 9.88 -12.21
N LYS A 53 -2.27 9.84 -12.85
CA LYS A 53 -2.39 9.69 -14.30
C LYS A 53 -2.50 11.07 -14.93
N ILE A 54 -1.66 11.33 -15.92
CA ILE A 54 -1.70 12.55 -16.74
C ILE A 54 -1.82 12.09 -18.18
N ASP A 55 -2.96 12.40 -18.80
CA ASP A 55 -3.38 11.84 -20.09
C ASP A 55 -3.31 10.29 -20.08
N ASP A 56 -2.43 9.70 -20.87
CA ASP A 56 -2.23 8.24 -20.95
C ASP A 56 -0.96 7.74 -20.27
N LYS A 57 -0.27 8.61 -19.51
CA LYS A 57 0.96 8.29 -18.79
C LYS A 57 0.75 8.35 -17.28
N TYR A 58 1.66 7.68 -16.57
CA TYR A 58 1.69 7.63 -15.12
C TYR A 58 2.93 8.35 -14.60
N LEU A 59 2.76 9.22 -13.61
CA LEU A 59 3.88 9.87 -12.95
C LEU A 59 4.57 8.88 -12.00
N LEU A 60 5.84 8.60 -12.28
CA LEU A 60 6.73 7.87 -11.38
C LEU A 60 7.85 8.80 -10.90
N ILE A 61 8.40 8.49 -9.74
CA ILE A 61 9.53 9.19 -9.13
C ILE A 61 10.74 8.27 -9.04
N LYS A 62 11.93 8.86 -8.96
CA LYS A 62 13.15 8.11 -8.67
C LYS A 62 13.21 7.73 -7.19
N GLY A 63 13.31 6.44 -6.92
CA GLY A 63 13.40 5.91 -5.55
C GLY A 63 14.67 6.40 -4.83
N SER A 64 14.51 6.81 -3.58
CA SER A 64 15.61 7.31 -2.74
C SER A 64 16.47 6.19 -2.13
N LYS A 65 15.88 5.00 -1.92
CA LYS A 65 16.54 3.85 -1.28
C LYS A 65 17.01 2.78 -2.26
N ILE A 66 16.26 2.61 -3.36
CA ILE A 66 16.55 1.64 -4.41
C ILE A 66 16.55 2.41 -5.71
N GLU A 67 17.60 2.22 -6.52
CA GLU A 67 17.71 2.83 -7.84
C GLU A 67 16.71 2.18 -8.81
N GLN A 68 15.49 2.72 -8.79
CA GLN A 68 14.37 2.35 -9.64
C GLN A 68 13.40 3.52 -9.73
N LEU A 69 12.54 3.53 -10.74
CA LEU A 69 11.33 4.35 -10.75
C LEU A 69 10.22 3.65 -9.96
N GLN A 70 9.41 4.42 -9.24
CA GLN A 70 8.31 3.91 -8.44
C GLN A 70 7.19 4.95 -8.33
N PRO A 71 5.96 4.55 -7.94
CA PRO A 71 4.89 5.51 -7.68
C PRO A 71 5.25 6.39 -6.48
N VAL A 72 4.70 7.60 -6.45
CA VAL A 72 4.69 8.41 -5.23
C VAL A 72 3.94 7.64 -4.14
N GLY A 73 4.45 7.62 -2.91
CA GLY A 73 3.84 6.91 -1.80
C GLY A 73 4.87 6.24 -0.91
N GLY A 74 4.38 5.52 0.09
CA GLY A 74 5.27 4.91 1.06
C GLY A 74 4.53 4.27 2.21
N VAL A 75 5.28 3.94 3.26
CA VAL A 75 4.78 3.15 4.38
C VAL A 75 4.00 4.05 5.32
N TYR A 76 2.80 3.60 5.70
CA TYR A 76 2.00 4.31 6.69
C TYR A 76 2.76 4.44 8.01
N LYS A 77 2.58 5.55 8.72
CA LYS A 77 3.12 5.73 10.07
C LYS A 77 2.11 5.42 11.17
N VAL A 78 2.59 4.95 12.33
CA VAL A 78 1.77 4.77 13.54
C VAL A 78 1.67 6.05 14.36
N CYS A 79 0.58 6.20 15.11
CA CYS A 79 0.48 7.20 16.17
C CYS A 79 0.99 6.63 17.50
N SER A 80 1.31 7.49 18.48
CA SER A 80 1.78 7.06 19.82
C SER A 80 0.84 6.09 20.55
N SER A 81 -0.46 6.20 20.31
CA SER A 81 -1.50 5.31 20.86
C SER A 81 -1.45 3.87 20.31
N PHE A 82 -0.67 3.61 19.26
CA PHE A 82 -0.45 2.26 18.70
C PHE A 82 0.24 1.31 19.68
N SER A 83 0.95 1.82 20.69
CA SER A 83 1.64 1.01 21.72
C SER A 83 0.75 -0.06 22.38
N THR A 84 -0.56 0.18 22.48
CA THR A 84 -1.53 -0.82 22.98
C THR A 84 -1.66 -2.01 22.02
N ILE A 85 -1.77 -1.73 20.72
CA ILE A 85 -1.83 -2.74 19.66
C ILE A 85 -0.47 -3.46 19.54
N GLU A 86 0.62 -2.71 19.62
CA GLU A 86 1.99 -3.23 19.59
C GLU A 86 2.20 -4.33 20.65
N ARG A 87 1.91 -4.04 21.92
CA ARG A 87 2.01 -5.03 23.01
C ARG A 87 1.06 -6.21 22.81
N LYS A 88 -0.21 -5.94 22.47
CA LYS A 88 -1.25 -6.97 22.30
C LYS A 88 -0.86 -7.98 21.20
N LEU A 89 -0.21 -7.50 20.14
CA LEU A 89 0.18 -8.30 18.99
C LEU A 89 1.64 -8.74 19.04
N ASN A 90 2.40 -8.41 20.10
CA ASN A 90 3.84 -8.70 20.21
C ASN A 90 4.59 -8.25 18.94
N ILE A 91 4.35 -7.01 18.54
CA ILE A 91 4.95 -6.41 17.36
C ILE A 91 6.40 -6.02 17.67
N ILE A 92 7.29 -6.31 16.73
CA ILE A 92 8.68 -5.90 16.76
C ILE A 92 8.94 -5.11 15.50
N PHE A 93 9.11 -3.78 15.63
CA PHE A 93 9.42 -2.93 14.49
C PHE A 93 10.74 -3.32 13.82
N GLU A 94 10.79 -3.16 12.51
CA GLU A 94 12.00 -3.42 11.75
C GLU A 94 13.08 -2.42 12.13
N ASN A 95 14.30 -2.89 12.42
CA ASN A 95 15.43 -2.04 12.80
C ASN A 95 16.58 -2.11 11.77
N LYS A 96 16.32 -2.68 10.58
CA LYS A 96 17.35 -2.88 9.55
C LYS A 96 17.81 -1.53 9.00
N ARG A 97 19.11 -1.28 9.10
CA ARG A 97 19.75 -0.04 8.60
C ARG A 97 19.42 0.18 7.11
N GLY A 98 19.01 1.40 6.76
CA GLY A 98 18.61 1.79 5.40
C GLY A 98 17.13 1.54 5.05
N PHE A 99 16.41 0.72 5.83
CA PHE A 99 14.97 0.48 5.66
C PHE A 99 14.14 0.97 6.85
N TYR A 100 14.78 1.16 8.00
CA TYR A 100 14.14 1.71 9.20
C TYR A 100 13.89 3.21 9.07
N GLU A 101 12.65 3.59 9.31
CA GLU A 101 12.26 4.93 9.67
C GLU A 101 11.35 4.87 10.89
N LYS A 102 11.43 5.91 11.72
CA LYS A 102 10.63 6.00 12.94
C LYS A 102 9.15 5.94 12.59
N GLU A 103 8.42 5.12 13.35
CA GLU A 103 6.96 4.92 13.26
C GLU A 103 6.45 4.25 11.98
N ASP A 104 7.31 3.82 11.05
CA ASP A 104 6.89 3.07 9.86
C ASP A 104 6.17 1.77 10.25
N LEU A 105 5.04 1.46 9.60
CA LEU A 105 4.37 0.16 9.65
C LEU A 105 5.12 -0.93 8.88
N ARG A 106 6.40 -1.08 9.21
CA ARG A 106 7.29 -2.20 8.89
C ARG A 106 7.63 -2.92 10.18
N PHE A 107 7.09 -4.12 10.37
CA PHE A 107 7.30 -4.85 11.62
C PHE A 107 7.17 -6.36 11.43
N CYS A 108 7.59 -7.11 12.44
CA CYS A 108 7.37 -8.55 12.56
C CYS A 108 6.35 -8.86 13.66
N THR A 109 5.53 -9.88 13.44
CA THR A 109 4.70 -10.50 14.49
C THR A 109 4.56 -11.99 14.19
N LYS A 110 4.09 -12.77 15.18
CA LYS A 110 3.83 -14.20 15.01
C LYS A 110 2.69 -14.44 14.03
N GLY A 111 2.80 -15.47 13.18
CA GLY A 111 1.78 -15.79 12.17
C GLY A 111 0.37 -15.95 12.75
N LYS A 112 0.21 -16.41 14.00
CA LYS A 112 -1.07 -16.46 14.73
C LYS A 112 -1.80 -15.10 14.83
N ASN A 113 -1.10 -13.99 14.64
CA ASN A 113 -1.63 -12.64 14.74
C ASN A 113 -2.01 -12.02 13.39
N ILE A 114 -1.80 -12.70 12.25
CA ILE A 114 -2.08 -12.14 10.91
C ILE A 114 -3.49 -11.59 10.80
N SER A 115 -4.52 -12.37 11.13
CA SER A 115 -5.92 -11.91 11.05
C SER A 115 -6.19 -10.71 11.97
N LYS A 116 -5.52 -10.63 13.12
CA LYS A 116 -5.67 -9.51 14.05
C LYS A 116 -5.04 -8.23 13.49
N VAL A 117 -3.87 -8.35 12.84
CA VAL A 117 -3.22 -7.23 12.15
C VAL A 117 -4.11 -6.72 11.03
N LEU A 118 -4.68 -7.60 10.20
CA LEU A 118 -5.55 -7.20 9.09
C LEU A 118 -6.82 -6.50 9.60
N ASN A 119 -7.47 -7.05 10.63
CA ASN A 119 -8.65 -6.43 11.22
C ASN A 119 -8.35 -5.07 11.86
N TRP A 120 -7.19 -4.93 12.52
CA TRP A 120 -6.74 -3.64 13.04
C TRP A 120 -6.44 -2.65 11.90
N PHE A 121 -5.81 -3.09 10.82
CA PHE A 121 -5.52 -2.19 9.69
C PHE A 121 -6.80 -1.60 9.08
N ASP A 122 -7.86 -2.43 8.98
CA ASP A 122 -9.17 -2.01 8.48
C ASP A 122 -9.89 -1.04 9.41
N SER A 123 -9.65 -1.11 10.73
CA SER A 123 -10.27 -0.17 11.68
C SER A 123 -9.73 1.25 11.53
N ARG A 124 -8.55 1.41 10.89
CA ARG A 124 -7.83 2.68 10.71
C ARG A 124 -7.38 3.35 12.01
N GLU A 125 -7.53 2.68 13.14
CA GLU A 125 -7.21 3.24 14.45
C GLU A 125 -5.69 3.31 14.67
N ASN A 126 -5.26 4.37 15.35
CA ASN A 126 -3.89 4.57 15.83
C ASN A 126 -2.81 4.57 14.73
N ARG A 127 -3.16 4.93 13.50
CA ARG A 127 -2.24 5.10 12.37
C ARG A 127 -2.57 6.34 11.55
N GLU A 128 -1.65 6.69 10.65
CA GLU A 128 -1.87 7.66 9.58
C GLU A 128 -3.13 7.26 8.77
N VAL A 129 -4.06 8.22 8.65
CA VAL A 129 -5.28 8.12 7.84
C VAL A 129 -5.27 9.18 6.74
N ALA A 130 -4.72 10.37 7.05
CA ALA A 130 -4.51 11.43 6.08
C ALA A 130 -3.29 11.07 5.21
N VAL A 131 -3.56 10.57 4.00
CA VAL A 131 -2.54 10.23 3.00
C VAL A 131 -2.08 11.50 2.28
N TYR A 132 -1.31 12.34 2.97
CA TYR A 132 -0.71 13.56 2.38
C TYR A 132 0.81 13.58 2.52
N ARG A 133 1.35 12.88 3.53
CA ARG A 133 2.75 12.98 3.93
C ARG A 133 3.70 12.63 2.79
N GLU A 134 3.52 11.49 2.13
CA GLU A 134 4.42 11.06 1.05
C GLU A 134 4.34 12.01 -0.15
N PHE A 135 3.15 12.53 -0.47
CA PHE A 135 3.01 13.53 -1.54
C PHE A 135 3.77 14.82 -1.17
N TYR A 136 3.63 15.28 0.07
CA TYR A 136 4.38 16.43 0.55
C TYR A 136 5.90 16.20 0.53
N GLU A 137 6.36 15.04 1.01
CA GLU A 137 7.78 14.70 1.10
C GLU A 137 8.44 14.49 -0.27
N GLU A 138 7.75 13.81 -1.20
CA GLU A 138 8.32 13.40 -2.48
C GLU A 138 8.06 14.40 -3.59
N ILE A 139 6.95 15.14 -3.56
CA ILE A 139 6.60 16.13 -4.59
C ILE A 139 6.90 17.56 -4.13
N ILE A 140 6.34 17.99 -2.99
CA ILE A 140 6.37 19.40 -2.59
C ILE A 140 7.74 19.80 -2.06
N LYS A 141 8.30 19.03 -1.13
CA LYS A 141 9.62 19.29 -0.54
C LYS A 141 10.76 19.23 -1.57
N ASN A 142 10.56 18.48 -2.66
CA ASN A 142 11.49 18.41 -3.79
C ASN A 142 11.22 19.48 -4.86
N ASN A 143 10.35 20.46 -4.57
CA ASN A 143 10.00 21.60 -5.45
C ASN A 143 9.47 21.18 -6.83
N ILE A 144 8.79 20.03 -6.92
CA ILE A 144 8.12 19.59 -8.16
C ILE A 144 6.80 20.35 -8.33
N LEU A 145 6.02 20.46 -7.25
CA LEU A 145 4.82 21.29 -7.17
C LEU A 145 4.86 22.14 -5.91
N PRO A 146 4.21 23.31 -5.91
CA PRO A 146 4.20 24.20 -4.77
C PRO A 146 3.12 23.75 -3.76
N ILE A 147 3.17 24.23 -2.52
CA ILE A 147 2.32 23.74 -1.42
C ILE A 147 0.82 23.97 -1.67
N GLU A 148 0.49 24.98 -2.49
CA GLU A 148 -0.86 25.39 -2.86
C GLU A 148 -1.64 24.27 -3.55
N VAL A 149 -0.95 23.30 -4.17
CA VAL A 149 -1.59 22.11 -4.77
C VAL A 149 -2.48 21.37 -3.78
N LEU A 150 -2.12 21.35 -2.50
CA LEU A 150 -2.90 20.67 -1.46
C LEU A 150 -4.30 21.25 -1.27
N SER A 151 -4.54 22.50 -1.70
CA SER A 151 -5.85 23.17 -1.57
C SER A 151 -6.87 22.74 -2.62
N SER A 152 -6.42 22.21 -3.76
CA SER A 152 -7.28 21.87 -4.91
C SER A 152 -7.13 20.42 -5.38
N MET A 153 -6.06 19.74 -4.96
CA MET A 153 -5.86 18.31 -5.18
C MET A 153 -6.98 17.49 -4.53
N ARG A 154 -7.51 16.51 -5.27
CA ARG A 154 -8.45 15.52 -4.72
C ARG A 154 -7.77 14.16 -4.62
N ILE A 155 -8.02 13.47 -3.51
CA ILE A 155 -7.52 12.13 -3.25
C ILE A 155 -8.70 11.16 -3.22
N GLU A 156 -8.70 10.19 -4.11
CA GLU A 156 -9.73 9.16 -4.21
C GLU A 156 -9.14 7.81 -3.82
N PHE A 157 -9.77 7.10 -2.88
CA PHE A 157 -9.39 5.71 -2.61
C PHE A 157 -9.93 4.80 -3.72
N LEU A 158 -9.05 4.09 -4.42
CA LEU A 158 -9.44 3.16 -5.48
C LEU A 158 -9.68 1.75 -4.95
N LYS A 159 -8.66 1.19 -4.30
CA LYS A 159 -8.64 -0.24 -3.93
C LYS A 159 -7.57 -0.53 -2.90
N GLN A 160 -7.81 -1.57 -2.10
CA GLN A 160 -6.76 -2.26 -1.35
C GLN A 160 -6.34 -3.50 -2.14
N ILE A 161 -5.03 -3.64 -2.37
CA ILE A 161 -4.47 -4.84 -2.99
C ILE A 161 -4.63 -6.03 -2.04
N LYS A 162 -5.20 -7.12 -2.56
CA LYS A 162 -5.40 -8.35 -1.79
C LYS A 162 -4.06 -8.81 -1.20
N PRO A 163 -3.90 -8.80 0.14
CA PRO A 163 -2.64 -9.15 0.75
C PRO A 163 -2.33 -10.63 0.50
N LYS A 164 -1.06 -10.93 0.25
CA LYS A 164 -0.54 -12.28 0.05
C LYS A 164 0.71 -12.46 0.89
N MET A 165 0.87 -13.64 1.47
CA MET A 165 2.12 -14.02 2.12
C MET A 165 3.06 -14.65 1.09
N ALA A 166 4.25 -14.10 0.96
CA ALA A 166 5.33 -14.59 0.09
C ALA A 166 6.64 -14.62 0.87
N TYR A 167 7.56 -15.53 0.51
CA TYR A 167 8.87 -15.57 1.14
C TYR A 167 9.77 -14.47 0.57
N SER A 168 10.28 -13.62 1.43
CA SER A 168 11.23 -12.57 1.07
C SER A 168 12.65 -13.10 1.13
N LYS A 169 13.31 -13.23 -0.03
CA LYS A 169 14.72 -13.64 -0.10
C LYS A 169 15.64 -12.64 0.63
N TYR A 170 15.32 -11.34 0.54
CA TYR A 170 16.11 -10.27 1.15
C TYR A 170 16.03 -10.24 2.68
N PHE A 171 14.83 -10.48 3.25
CA PHE A 171 14.61 -10.52 4.69
C PHE A 171 14.71 -11.93 5.29
N LYS A 172 14.85 -12.96 4.45
CA LYS A 172 14.91 -14.39 4.81
C LYS A 172 13.76 -14.84 5.70
N LYS A 173 12.54 -14.38 5.40
CA LYS A 173 11.32 -14.73 6.13
C LYS A 173 10.07 -14.50 5.28
N ASN A 174 8.97 -15.09 5.73
CA ASN A 174 7.65 -14.84 5.16
C ASN A 174 7.22 -13.39 5.40
N GLU A 175 6.63 -12.79 4.38
CA GLU A 175 6.29 -11.38 4.31
C GLU A 175 4.88 -11.20 3.73
N ILE A 176 4.14 -10.25 4.29
CA ILE A 176 2.86 -9.76 3.80
C ILE A 176 3.02 -8.28 3.48
N LEU A 177 2.89 -7.96 2.18
CA LEU A 177 2.80 -6.59 1.71
C LEU A 177 1.33 -6.20 1.63
N LEU A 178 0.98 -5.04 2.18
CA LEU A 178 -0.36 -4.48 2.09
C LEU A 178 -0.27 -3.10 1.45
N PHE A 179 -1.04 -2.89 0.39
CA PHE A 179 -1.07 -1.64 -0.36
C PHE A 179 -2.49 -1.12 -0.47
N ASP A 180 -2.73 0.10 -0.02
CA ASP A 180 -3.88 0.89 -0.44
C ASP A 180 -3.48 1.76 -1.64
N ILE A 181 -4.34 1.83 -2.66
CA ILE A 181 -4.10 2.61 -3.88
C ILE A 181 -5.05 3.80 -3.90
N TYR A 182 -4.47 4.99 -4.04
CA TYR A 182 -5.19 6.25 -4.12
C TYR A 182 -4.95 6.92 -5.47
N GLU A 183 -5.98 7.47 -6.10
CA GLU A 183 -5.84 8.31 -7.28
C GLU A 183 -5.75 9.78 -6.87
N ILE A 184 -4.77 10.47 -7.43
CA ILE A 184 -4.58 11.90 -7.24
C ILE A 184 -5.08 12.62 -8.49
N HIS A 185 -6.08 13.46 -8.28
CA HIS A 185 -6.62 14.34 -9.32
C HIS A 185 -6.03 15.74 -9.13
N LEU A 186 -5.25 16.17 -10.09
CA LEU A 186 -4.64 17.50 -10.16
C LEU A 186 -5.44 18.41 -11.11
N THR A 187 -5.36 19.72 -10.89
CA THR A 187 -5.87 20.71 -11.85
C THR A 187 -4.93 20.83 -13.04
N ASN A 188 -5.42 21.38 -14.16
CA ASN A 188 -4.60 21.60 -15.36
C ASN A 188 -3.36 22.46 -15.08
N GLU A 189 -3.48 23.45 -14.19
CA GLU A 189 -2.35 24.28 -13.76
C GLU A 189 -1.17 23.43 -13.24
N TYR A 190 -1.42 22.50 -12.32
CA TYR A 190 -0.36 21.65 -11.75
C TYR A 190 0.10 20.55 -12.72
N ILE A 191 -0.78 20.10 -13.62
CA ILE A 191 -0.39 19.19 -14.72
C ILE A 191 0.63 19.90 -15.63
N ASP A 192 0.39 21.15 -16.00
CA ASP A 192 1.30 21.94 -16.82
C ASP A 192 2.66 22.16 -16.14
N MET A 193 2.65 22.35 -14.81
CA MET A 193 3.89 22.42 -14.02
C MET A 193 4.68 21.12 -14.07
N ILE A 194 4.03 19.96 -13.94
CA ILE A 194 4.67 18.64 -14.08
C ILE A 194 5.26 18.48 -15.49
N TYR A 195 4.51 18.87 -16.53
CA TYR A 195 5.01 18.81 -17.90
C TYR A 195 6.25 19.66 -18.12
N LYS A 196 6.28 20.87 -17.56
CA LYS A 196 7.45 21.74 -17.61
C LYS A 196 8.65 21.10 -16.89
N TYR A 197 8.42 20.56 -15.69
CA TYR A 197 9.46 19.90 -14.89
C TYR A 197 10.11 18.72 -15.63
N VAL A 198 9.29 17.87 -16.28
CA VAL A 198 9.78 16.72 -17.04
C VAL A 198 10.60 17.15 -18.27
N LYS A 199 10.22 18.27 -18.92
CA LYS A 199 10.94 18.83 -20.09
C LYS A 199 12.31 19.41 -19.73
N GLU A 200 12.50 19.91 -18.51
CA GLU A 200 13.77 20.44 -18.02
C GLU A 200 14.82 19.34 -17.74
N GLU A 201 14.58 18.11 -18.22
CA GLU A 201 15.46 16.94 -18.12
C GLU A 201 15.80 16.51 -16.68
N ASN A 202 14.94 16.83 -15.72
CA ASN A 202 15.15 16.43 -14.34
C ASN A 202 14.92 14.91 -14.15
N ASP A 203 15.72 14.28 -13.29
CA ASP A 203 15.68 12.83 -13.03
C ASP A 203 14.80 12.43 -11.85
N LEU A 204 14.19 13.40 -11.16
CA LEU A 204 13.37 13.13 -9.98
C LEU A 204 12.01 12.52 -10.33
N ILE A 205 11.41 12.91 -11.45
CA ILE A 205 10.13 12.39 -11.92
C ILE A 205 10.17 12.04 -13.41
N LYS A 206 9.35 11.08 -13.82
CA LYS A 206 9.15 10.68 -15.22
C LYS A 206 7.68 10.36 -15.47
N LEU A 207 7.19 10.70 -16.66
CA LEU A 207 5.90 10.22 -17.17
C LEU A 207 6.14 8.96 -17.99
N VAL A 208 5.53 7.86 -17.57
CA VAL A 208 5.81 6.52 -18.09
C VAL A 208 4.53 5.90 -18.66
N ASP A 209 4.66 5.18 -19.77
CA ASP A 209 3.55 4.47 -20.39
C ASP A 209 3.16 3.22 -19.59
N ARG A 210 1.90 2.81 -19.73
CA ARG A 210 1.38 1.60 -19.09
C ARG A 210 2.24 0.36 -19.40
N GLU A 211 2.66 0.23 -20.65
CA GLU A 211 3.41 -0.93 -21.15
C GLU A 211 4.78 -1.08 -20.50
N ASP A 212 5.43 0.04 -20.17
CA ASP A 212 6.72 0.03 -19.48
C ASP A 212 6.57 -0.37 -18.01
N ILE A 213 5.45 0.04 -17.37
CA ILE A 213 5.10 -0.41 -16.02
C ILE A 213 4.84 -1.93 -16.01
N GLU A 214 4.11 -2.45 -17.00
CA GLU A 214 3.84 -3.89 -17.15
C GLU A 214 5.14 -4.70 -17.34
N LYS A 215 6.12 -4.14 -18.06
CA LYS A 215 7.46 -4.73 -18.25
C LYS A 215 8.41 -4.53 -17.07
N GLU A 216 8.04 -3.72 -16.08
CA GLU A 216 8.89 -3.27 -14.97
C GLU A 216 10.19 -2.59 -15.44
N CYS A 217 10.17 -1.95 -16.61
CA CYS A 217 11.34 -1.35 -17.24
C CYS A 217 10.94 -0.26 -18.25
N VAL A 218 11.66 0.86 -18.25
CA VAL A 218 11.53 1.93 -19.24
C VAL A 218 12.89 2.24 -19.87
N ASP A 219 12.92 2.53 -21.16
CA ASP A 219 14.12 3.06 -21.82
C ASP A 219 14.15 4.58 -21.73
N ILE A 220 15.23 5.12 -21.16
CA ILE A 220 15.47 6.56 -21.11
C ILE A 220 16.83 6.80 -21.77
N ARG A 221 16.78 7.34 -22.99
CA ARG A 221 17.97 7.72 -23.80
C ARG A 221 18.89 6.53 -24.09
N GLY A 222 18.33 5.38 -24.45
CA GLY A 222 19.08 4.17 -24.78
C GLY A 222 19.63 3.43 -23.56
N LYS A 223 19.13 3.74 -22.36
CA LYS A 223 19.45 3.05 -21.12
C LYS A 223 18.18 2.52 -20.49
N SER A 224 18.19 1.25 -20.12
CA SER A 224 17.10 0.61 -19.40
C SER A 224 17.12 1.01 -17.92
N PHE A 225 16.01 1.54 -17.44
CA PHE A 225 15.77 1.87 -16.04
C PHE A 225 14.71 0.95 -15.45
N LYS A 226 15.01 0.37 -14.29
CA LYS A 226 14.09 -0.50 -13.57
C LYS A 226 12.89 0.28 -13.05
N ILE A 227 11.70 -0.28 -13.20
CA ILE A 227 10.48 0.16 -12.50
C ILE A 227 10.19 -0.84 -11.38
N GLY A 228 9.82 -0.36 -10.20
CA GLY A 228 9.48 -1.23 -9.09
C GLY A 228 8.23 -2.07 -9.40
N ALA A 229 8.26 -3.37 -9.11
CA ALA A 229 7.16 -4.30 -9.38
C ALA A 229 5.80 -3.87 -8.78
N HIS A 230 5.81 -3.13 -7.67
CA HIS A 230 4.60 -2.61 -7.05
C HIS A 230 3.90 -1.50 -7.87
N SER A 231 4.57 -0.94 -8.88
CA SER A 231 3.98 0.02 -9.84
C SER A 231 2.86 -0.63 -10.65
N GLN A 232 2.85 -1.95 -10.82
CA GLN A 232 1.75 -2.65 -11.48
C GLN A 232 0.40 -2.47 -10.74
N TYR A 233 0.41 -2.05 -9.47
CA TYR A 233 -0.84 -1.84 -8.72
C TYR A 233 -1.57 -0.54 -9.07
N ILE A 234 -0.89 0.43 -9.71
CA ILE A 234 -1.45 1.73 -10.06
C ILE A 234 -2.01 1.81 -11.49
N ILE A 235 -1.83 0.77 -12.31
CA ILE A 235 -2.38 0.67 -13.68
C ILE A 235 -3.73 -0.04 -13.76
#